data_AF-A0A0F9V5J2-F1
#
_entry.id   AF-A0A0F9V5J2-F1
#
_cell.length_a   1.000
_cell.length_b   1.000
_cell.length_c   1.000
_cell.angle_alpha   90.00
_cell.angle_beta   90.00
_cell.angle_gamma   90.00
#
_symmetry.space_group_name_H-M   'P 1'
#
loop_
_entity.id
_entity.type
_entity.pdbx_description
1 polymer ?
#
loop_
_entity_poly.entity_id
_entity_poly.type
_entity_poly.pdbx_seq_one_letter_code
_entity_poly.pdbx_strand_id
1 'polypeptide(L)'
;MKISVYKESDDRIPVDRATGGETDPILWCRDGMFCIIPTPVIQNAVEFRKSFHVEKRTPPELYFYWSQGIPISNLAGRALMGGVI
;
A
#
# COMPACT_ATOMS: atom_id res chain seq x y z
N MET A 1 -3.31 13.56 8.89
CA MET A 1 -3.41 12.31 8.13
C MET A 1 -2.00 11.81 7.91
N LYS A 2 -1.66 10.65 8.45
CA LYS A 2 -0.34 10.03 8.28
C LYS A 2 -0.39 9.22 6.99
N ILE A 3 0.69 9.26 6.21
CA ILE A 3 0.82 8.49 4.96
C ILE A 3 2.01 7.56 5.18
N SER A 4 1.81 6.25 4.99
CA SER A 4 2.89 5.28 5.11
C SER A 4 3.65 5.20 3.80
N VAL A 5 4.99 5.34 3.86
CA VAL A 5 5.84 5.40 2.67
C VAL A 5 6.56 4.08 2.48
N TYR A 6 6.45 3.52 1.27
CA TYR A 6 7.14 2.30 0.87
C TYR A 6 7.89 2.50 -0.43
N LYS A 7 9.09 1.94 -0.50
CA LYS A 7 9.90 1.86 -1.71
C LYS A 7 9.73 0.48 -2.32
N GLU A 8 9.73 0.43 -3.65
CA GLU A 8 9.78 -0.83 -4.39
C GLU A 8 10.92 -1.71 -3.88
N SER A 9 10.54 -2.87 -3.35
CA SER A 9 11.40 -4.04 -3.19
C SER A 9 10.89 -5.10 -4.15
N ASP A 10 11.80 -5.83 -4.80
CA ASP A 10 11.48 -6.92 -5.74
C ASP A 10 10.56 -8.01 -5.16
N ASP A 11 10.38 -8.02 -3.84
CA ASP A 11 9.50 -8.94 -3.14
C ASP A 11 8.11 -8.36 -2.93
N ARG A 12 7.11 -9.15 -3.33
CA ARG A 12 5.70 -8.90 -3.02
C ARG A 12 5.56 -8.65 -1.52
N ILE A 13 5.06 -7.48 -1.15
CA ILE A 13 4.91 -7.11 0.27
C ILE A 13 3.51 -7.56 0.73
N PRO A 14 3.40 -8.38 1.80
CA PRO A 14 2.12 -8.71 2.39
C PRO A 14 1.41 -7.44 2.88
N VAL A 15 0.08 -7.39 2.71
CA VAL A 15 -0.74 -6.22 3.08
C VAL A 15 -0.45 -5.72 4.50
N ASP A 16 -0.42 -6.60 5.50
CA ASP A 16 -0.18 -6.20 6.90
C ASP A 16 1.19 -5.55 7.10
N ARG A 17 2.20 -6.01 6.36
CA ARG A 17 3.56 -5.48 6.43
C ARG A 17 3.65 -4.13 5.71
N ALA A 18 2.85 -3.94 4.66
CA ALA A 18 2.70 -2.69 3.93
C ALA A 18 1.79 -1.68 4.63
N THR A 19 1.00 -2.09 5.61
CA THR A 19 0.11 -1.16 6.33
C THR A 19 0.48 -0.99 7.79
N GLY A 20 1.29 -1.88 8.35
CA GLY A 20 1.49 -1.94 9.81
C GLY A 20 0.20 -2.26 10.57
N GLY A 21 -0.83 -2.79 9.89
CA GLY A 21 -2.17 -2.99 10.43
C GLY A 21 -3.07 -1.75 10.40
N GLU A 22 -2.60 -0.62 9.86
CA GLU A 22 -3.39 0.62 9.72
C GLU A 22 -4.15 0.65 8.37
N THR A 23 -5.16 1.51 8.23
CA THR A 23 -5.87 1.72 6.95
C THR A 23 -5.49 3.05 6.30
N ASP A 24 -4.39 3.63 6.75
CA ASP A 24 -3.88 4.89 6.22
C ASP A 24 -3.43 4.73 4.76
N PRO A 25 -3.54 5.79 3.95
CA PRO A 25 -3.06 5.77 2.58
C PRO A 25 -1.57 5.43 2.51
N ILE A 26 -1.19 4.76 1.44
CA ILE A 26 0.20 4.38 1.19
C ILE A 26 0.77 5.21 0.05
N LEU A 27 1.96 5.79 0.25
CA LEU A 27 2.78 6.33 -0.82
C LEU A 27 3.77 5.26 -1.28
N TRP A 28 3.66 4.87 -2.54
CA TRP A 28 4.53 3.90 -3.19
C TRP A 28 5.53 4.60 -4.12
N CYS A 29 6.80 4.25 -4.00
CA CYS A 29 7.89 4.84 -4.75
C CYS A 29 8.58 3.77 -5.60
N ARG A 30 8.43 3.89 -6.91
CA ARG A 30 9.06 3.05 -7.94
C ARG A 30 10.05 3.91 -8.73
N ASP A 31 11.08 3.31 -9.30
CA ASP A 31 12.05 4.05 -10.09
C ASP A 31 11.36 4.85 -11.20
N GLY A 32 11.35 6.18 -11.04
CA GLY A 32 10.70 7.13 -11.95
C GLY A 32 9.21 7.40 -11.72
N MET A 33 8.53 6.73 -10.77
CA MET A 33 7.09 6.90 -10.52
C MET A 33 6.72 6.91 -9.03
N PHE A 34 5.79 7.80 -8.68
CA PHE A 34 5.14 7.80 -7.37
C PHE A 34 3.65 7.51 -7.53
N CYS A 35 3.11 6.66 -6.66
CA CYS A 35 1.70 6.32 -6.63
C CYS A 35 1.15 6.45 -5.21
N ILE A 36 -0.07 6.99 -5.06
CA ILE A 36 -0.80 6.93 -3.79
C ILE A 36 -1.85 5.83 -3.88
N ILE A 37 -1.86 4.92 -2.89
CA ILE A 37 -2.94 3.94 -2.72
C ILE A 37 -3.97 4.52 -1.76
N PRO A 38 -5.23 4.70 -2.21
CA PRO A 38 -6.30 5.20 -1.36
C PRO A 38 -6.65 4.25 -0.21
N THR A 39 -7.01 4.82 0.94
CA THR A 39 -7.56 4.09 2.10
C THR A 39 -8.68 3.10 1.73
N PRO A 40 -9.67 3.41 0.88
CA PRO A 40 -10.71 2.45 0.50
C PRO A 40 -10.18 1.18 -0.16
N VAL A 41 -9.10 1.28 -0.96
CA VAL A 41 -8.49 0.10 -1.61
C VAL A 41 -7.83 -0.81 -0.57
N ILE A 42 -7.14 -0.20 0.39
CA ILE A 42 -6.50 -0.90 1.51
C ILE A 42 -7.56 -1.56 2.41
N GLN A 43 -8.63 -0.83 2.75
CA GLN A 43 -9.75 -1.34 3.53
C GLN A 43 -10.40 -2.56 2.88
N ASN A 44 -10.72 -2.48 1.58
CA ASN A 44 -11.28 -3.59 0.84
C ASN A 44 -10.38 -4.84 0.89
N ALA A 45 -9.06 -4.68 0.74
CA ALA A 45 -8.11 -5.78 0.83
C ALA A 45 -8.10 -6.41 2.24
N VAL A 46 -8.05 -5.58 3.28
CA VAL A 46 -8.05 -6.05 4.68
C VAL A 46 -9.35 -6.78 5.03
N GLU A 47 -10.50 -6.23 4.63
CA GLU A 47 -11.82 -6.82 4.85
C GLU A 47 -11.95 -8.17 4.14
N PHE A 48 -11.55 -8.24 2.86
CA PHE A 48 -11.54 -9.49 2.10
C PHE A 48 -10.77 -10.59 2.82
N ARG A 49 -9.58 -10.30 3.37
CA ARG A 49 -8.80 -11.27 4.13
C ARG A 49 -9.48 -11.75 5.41
N LYS A 50 -10.14 -10.84 6.14
CA LYS A 50 -10.87 -11.17 7.37
C LYS A 50 -12.03 -12.13 7.08
N SER A 51 -12.69 -12.00 5.92
CA SER A 51 -13.76 -12.91 5.51
C SER A 51 -13.30 -14.37 5.41
N PHE A 52 -12.03 -14.63 5.07
CA PHE A 52 -11.48 -16.00 5.01
C PHE A 52 -11.04 -16.58 6.35
N HIS A 53 -10.77 -15.74 7.37
CA HIS A 53 -10.43 -16.23 8.71
C HIS A 53 -11.62 -16.90 9.42
N VAL A 54 -12.84 -16.70 8.92
CA VAL A 54 -14.06 -17.32 9.46
C VAL A 54 -14.18 -18.79 9.02
N GLU A 55 -13.54 -19.18 7.91
CA GLU A 55 -13.42 -20.57 7.50
C GLU A 55 -12.17 -21.19 8.15
N LYS A 56 -12.20 -22.48 8.52
CA LYS A 56 -11.01 -23.24 8.99
C LYS A 56 -9.97 -23.48 7.87
N ARG A 57 -9.83 -22.54 6.94
CA ARG A 57 -8.88 -22.56 5.85
C ARG A 57 -7.76 -21.58 6.16
N THR A 58 -6.55 -21.92 5.73
CA THR A 58 -5.43 -20.99 5.75
C THR A 58 -5.84 -19.75 4.95
N PRO A 59 -5.85 -18.55 5.55
CA PRO A 59 -6.22 -17.33 4.84
C PRO A 59 -5.28 -17.13 3.64
N PRO A 60 -5.78 -16.72 2.47
CA PRO A 60 -4.89 -16.38 1.36
C PRO A 60 -3.99 -15.22 1.78
N GLU A 61 -2.69 -15.33 1.49
CA GLU A 61 -1.78 -14.20 1.61
C GLU A 61 -2.16 -13.16 0.55
N LEU A 62 -2.55 -11.98 1.02
CA LEU A 62 -2.81 -10.86 0.13
C LEU A 62 -1.52 -10.09 -0.10
N TYR A 63 -1.21 -9.91 -1.37
CA TYR A 63 -0.12 -9.09 -1.85
C TYR A 63 -0.70 -7.88 -2.58
N PHE A 64 -0.17 -6.70 -2.34
CA PHE A 64 -0.46 -5.56 -3.18
C PHE A 64 0.27 -5.72 -4.52
N TYR A 65 -0.48 -5.98 -5.58
CA TYR A 65 0.00 -5.84 -6.95
C TYR A 65 -0.28 -4.39 -7.38
N TRP A 66 0.79 -3.63 -7.64
CA TRP A 66 0.80 -2.16 -7.65
C TRP A 66 0.04 -1.47 -8.80
N SER A 67 -0.83 -2.19 -9.52
CA SER A 67 -1.61 -1.61 -10.63
C SER A 67 -2.79 -0.74 -10.17
N GLN A 68 -3.09 -0.64 -8.87
CA GLN A 68 -4.27 0.10 -8.36
C GLN A 68 -3.97 1.45 -7.69
N GLY A 69 -2.72 1.91 -7.67
CA GLY A 69 -2.39 3.24 -7.16
C GLY A 69 -2.77 4.35 -8.13
N ILE A 70 -3.11 5.54 -7.62
CA ILE A 70 -3.27 6.75 -8.43
C ILE A 70 -1.88 7.34 -8.66
N PRO A 71 -1.43 7.50 -9.92
CA PRO A 71 -0.14 8.11 -10.19
C PRO A 71 -0.17 9.58 -9.76
N ILE A 72 0.91 10.03 -9.14
CA ILE A 72 1.10 11.43 -8.76
C ILE A 72 2.39 11.97 -9.37
N SER A 73 2.51 13.30 -9.46
CA SER A 73 3.72 13.91 -9.98
C SER A 73 4.93 13.55 -9.10
N ASN A 74 6.09 13.36 -9.73
CA ASN A 74 7.32 13.04 -9.00
C ASN A 74 7.70 14.13 -7.99
N LEU A 75 7.35 15.40 -8.25
CA LEU A 75 7.55 16.49 -7.30
C LEU A 75 6.67 16.33 -6.06
N ALA A 76 5.38 16.03 -6.23
CA ALA A 76 4.47 15.79 -5.11
C ALA A 76 4.91 14.57 -4.29
N GLY A 77 5.30 13.48 -4.96
CA GLY A 77 5.81 12.27 -4.30
C GLY A 77 7.05 12.54 -3.46
N ARG A 78 8.03 13.29 -4.00
CA ARG A 78 9.24 13.69 -3.26
C ARG A 78 8.93 14.56 -2.04
N ALA A 79 8.01 15.52 -2.19
CA ALA A 79 7.59 16.39 -1.08
C ALA A 79 6.95 15.56 0.05
N LEU A 80 6.13 14.57 -0.29
CA LEU A 80 5.50 13.66 0.69
C LEU A 80 6.50 12.72 1.38
N MET A 81 7.60 12.37 0.72
CA MET A 81 8.69 11.59 1.34
C MET A 81 9.56 12.42 2.31
N GLY A 82 9.32 13.73 2.46
CA GLY A 82 10.18 14.60 3.26
C GLY A 82 11.53 14.91 2.59
N GLY A 83 11.63 14.71 1.27
CA GLY A 83 12.79 15.10 0.49
C GLY A 83 12.85 16.62 0.34
N VAL A 84 13.95 17.22 0.81
CA VAL A 84 14.30 18.63 0.59
C VAL A 84 14.25 18.92 -0.92
N ILE A 85 13.53 19.98 -1.30
CA ILE A 85 13.46 20.51 -2.68
C ILE A 85 14.79 21.14 -3.06
#